data_AF-A0A0J8B998-F1
#
_entry.id   AF-A0A0J8B998-F1
#
_cell.length_a   1.000
_cell.length_b   1.000
_cell.length_c   1.000
_cell.angle_alpha   90.00
_cell.angle_beta   90.00
_cell.angle_gamma   90.00
#
_symmetry.space_group_name_H-M   'P 1'
#
loop_
_entity.id
_entity.type
_entity.pdbx_description
1 polymer ?
#
loop_
_entity_poly.entity_id
_entity_poly.type
_entity_poly.pdbx_seq_one_letter_code
_entity_poly.pdbx_strand_id
1 'polypeptide(L)'
;MTWIRGGPECLDAKNIEKAIDNSLLRLQTDYIDLYQIHWPDRYVPMFGEIEYDPRRQYCSTPIEEQLHALTRAVDAGKVRYAGLSNETPYGVMKFLQVADRIDGSPKIVTLQNSYSLLCRTFDSSLAECCHHERIFLLAYSPLAMGILSGKYFAGDGGPENARLNLFRGRYSEGESRYNLSSAATRAATREYLKIAEKYGLHPVSLAIGNQSLTRGGQ
;
A
#
# COMPACT_ATOMS: atom_id res chain seq x y z
N MET A 1 7.08 -15.66 4.31
CA MET A 1 7.70 -14.33 4.08
C MET A 1 9.18 -14.48 3.71
N THR A 2 9.50 -14.91 2.48
CA THR A 2 10.90 -15.17 2.06
C THR A 2 11.67 -13.90 1.66
N TRP A 3 11.00 -12.75 1.58
CA TRP A 3 11.55 -11.47 1.12
C TRP A 3 12.02 -10.53 2.23
N ILE A 4 11.61 -10.78 3.49
CA ILE A 4 12.17 -10.06 4.63
C ILE A 4 13.53 -10.69 4.94
N ARG A 5 14.62 -10.06 4.51
CA ARG A 5 15.97 -10.56 4.77
C ARG A 5 16.30 -10.47 6.26
N GLY A 6 16.20 -11.60 6.96
CA GLY A 6 16.55 -11.70 8.39
C GLY A 6 15.70 -10.81 9.30
N GLY A 7 14.51 -10.41 8.86
CA GLY A 7 13.57 -9.67 9.69
C GLY A 7 12.53 -10.59 10.34
N PRO A 8 11.68 -10.01 11.20
CA PRO A 8 10.79 -10.79 12.04
C PRO A 8 9.75 -11.57 11.24
N GLU A 9 9.40 -12.75 11.74
CA GLU A 9 8.45 -13.67 11.08
C GLU A 9 6.99 -13.25 11.26
N CYS A 10 6.72 -12.38 12.24
CA CYS A 10 5.38 -11.93 12.60
C CYS A 10 5.36 -10.49 13.15
N LEU A 11 4.17 -9.91 13.22
CA LEU A 11 3.87 -8.61 13.81
C LEU A 11 3.53 -8.70 15.30
N ASP A 12 4.23 -9.54 16.07
CA ASP A 12 4.11 -9.55 17.54
C ASP A 12 4.55 -8.23 18.17
N ALA A 13 4.15 -8.03 19.43
CA ALA A 13 4.46 -6.81 20.18
C ALA A 13 5.96 -6.49 20.22
N LYS A 14 6.79 -7.50 20.43
CA LYS A 14 8.25 -7.36 20.55
C LYS A 14 8.87 -6.88 19.24
N ASN A 15 8.42 -7.41 18.12
CA ASN A 15 8.92 -7.06 16.79
C ASN A 15 8.47 -5.67 16.37
N ILE A 16 7.23 -5.27 16.70
CA ILE A 16 6.75 -3.90 16.46
C ILE A 16 7.59 -2.89 17.24
N GLU A 17 7.77 -3.10 18.55
CA GLU A 17 8.56 -2.19 19.40
C GLU A 17 10.02 -2.08 18.92
N LYS A 18 10.66 -3.22 18.65
CA LYS A 18 12.02 -3.25 18.12
C LYS A 18 12.12 -2.58 16.74
N ALA A 19 11.11 -2.71 15.88
CA ALA A 19 11.10 -2.06 14.58
C ALA A 19 10.98 -0.54 14.69
N ILE A 20 10.15 -0.05 15.62
CA ILE A 20 10.01 1.38 15.92
C ILE A 20 11.33 1.94 16.45
N ASP A 21 11.92 1.33 17.48
CA ASP A 21 13.18 1.80 18.09
C ASP A 21 14.34 1.84 17.09
N ASN A 22 14.47 0.80 16.27
CA ASN A 22 15.49 0.78 15.23
C ASN A 22 15.22 1.81 14.13
N SER A 23 13.96 2.16 13.86
CA SER A 23 13.61 3.19 12.88
C SER A 23 13.93 4.58 13.41
N LEU A 24 13.58 4.87 14.67
CA LEU A 24 13.95 6.11 15.35
C LEU A 24 15.47 6.32 15.36
N LEU A 25 16.23 5.28 15.71
CA LEU A 25 17.69 5.32 15.69
C LEU A 25 18.26 5.68 14.32
N ARG A 26 17.76 5.03 13.24
CA ARG A 26 18.23 5.29 11.88
C ARG A 26 17.79 6.65 11.33
N LEU A 27 16.59 7.11 11.71
CA LEU A 27 16.04 8.40 11.30
C LEU A 27 16.59 9.56 12.14
N GLN A 28 17.29 9.27 13.23
CA GLN A 28 17.87 10.27 14.15
C GLN A 28 16.81 11.25 14.67
N THR A 29 15.67 10.71 15.07
CA THR A 29 14.53 11.44 15.62
C THR A 29 13.97 10.67 16.82
N ASP A 30 13.35 11.38 17.75
CA ASP A 30 12.73 10.79 18.94
C ASP A 30 11.28 10.34 18.69
N TYR A 31 10.68 10.76 17.58
CA TYR A 31 9.31 10.39 17.23
C TYR A 31 9.10 10.18 15.73
N ILE A 32 8.05 9.42 15.40
CA ILE A 32 7.50 9.22 14.06
C ILE A 32 6.10 9.83 14.01
N ASP A 33 5.84 10.75 13.08
CA ASP A 33 4.50 11.34 12.94
C ASP A 33 3.45 10.29 12.59
N LEU A 34 3.74 9.40 11.63
CA LEU A 34 2.85 8.33 11.22
C LEU A 34 3.61 7.01 11.12
N TYR A 35 3.29 6.05 12.00
CA TYR A 35 3.78 4.68 11.89
C TYR A 35 2.71 3.79 11.25
N GLN A 36 3.11 2.97 10.28
CA GLN A 36 2.18 2.12 9.53
C GLN A 36 2.55 0.65 9.66
N ILE A 37 1.55 -0.18 9.94
CA ILE A 37 1.68 -1.62 9.71
C ILE A 37 1.78 -1.84 8.20
N HIS A 38 2.96 -2.26 7.73
CA HIS A 38 3.32 -2.26 6.32
C HIS A 38 2.52 -3.29 5.50
N TRP A 39 2.24 -4.46 6.08
CA TRP A 39 1.43 -5.53 5.48
C TRP A 39 0.66 -6.22 6.60
N PRO A 40 -0.53 -6.78 6.33
CA PRO A 40 -1.22 -7.59 7.32
C PRO A 40 -0.37 -8.80 7.71
N ASP A 41 -0.32 -9.11 9.00
CA ASP A 41 0.31 -10.36 9.47
C ASP A 41 -0.47 -11.59 9.02
N ARG A 42 -1.80 -11.47 8.94
CA ARG A 42 -2.68 -12.53 8.45
C ARG A 42 -2.57 -12.68 6.94
N TYR A 43 -2.96 -13.85 6.44
CA TYR A 43 -3.18 -14.04 5.01
C TYR A 43 -4.21 -13.04 4.46
N VAL A 44 -3.78 -12.30 3.43
CA VAL A 44 -4.64 -11.53 2.53
C VAL A 44 -4.15 -11.75 1.09
N PRO A 45 -5.03 -11.62 0.07
CA PRO A 45 -4.60 -11.63 -1.32
C PRO A 45 -3.64 -10.47 -1.55
N MET A 46 -2.47 -10.77 -2.09
CA MET A 46 -1.40 -9.79 -2.28
C MET A 46 -0.81 -9.89 -3.69
N PHE A 47 -0.07 -8.84 -4.07
CA PHE A 47 0.72 -8.85 -5.30
C PHE A 47 -0.09 -9.16 -6.57
N GLY A 48 -1.25 -8.53 -6.72
CA GLY A 48 -2.09 -8.66 -7.92
C GLY A 48 -3.24 -9.66 -7.76
N GLU A 49 -3.20 -10.50 -6.74
CA GLU A 49 -4.36 -11.26 -6.31
C GLU A 49 -5.38 -10.34 -5.64
N ILE A 50 -6.65 -10.59 -5.90
CA ILE A 50 -7.79 -9.85 -5.30
C ILE A 50 -8.80 -10.78 -4.63
N GLU A 51 -8.71 -12.09 -4.89
CA GLU A 51 -9.65 -13.09 -4.39
C GLU A 51 -9.11 -13.75 -3.13
N TYR A 52 -9.93 -13.76 -2.08
CA TYR A 52 -9.61 -14.40 -0.81
C TYR A 52 -9.80 -15.92 -0.89
N ASP A 53 -8.78 -16.67 -0.45
CA ASP A 53 -8.82 -18.13 -0.34
C ASP A 53 -8.66 -18.56 1.13
N PRO A 54 -9.72 -19.07 1.79
CA PRO A 54 -9.62 -19.49 3.20
C PRO A 54 -8.63 -20.62 3.42
N ARG A 55 -8.28 -21.40 2.39
CA ARG A 55 -7.32 -22.53 2.50
C ARG A 55 -5.88 -22.07 2.66
N ARG A 56 -5.59 -20.79 2.37
CA ARG A 56 -4.27 -20.17 2.51
C ARG A 56 -4.07 -19.45 3.85
N GLN A 57 -5.06 -19.54 4.75
CA GLN A 57 -4.93 -19.00 6.10
C GLN A 57 -3.77 -19.68 6.84
N TYR A 58 -3.11 -18.90 7.69
CA TYR A 58 -2.06 -19.35 8.60
C TYR A 58 -2.20 -18.62 9.95
N CYS A 59 -1.54 -19.16 10.97
CA CYS A 59 -1.50 -18.52 12.29
C CYS A 59 -0.82 -17.16 12.17
N SER A 60 -1.46 -16.12 12.72
CA SER A 60 -0.97 -14.75 12.68
C SER A 60 -1.15 -14.09 14.04
N THR A 61 -0.32 -13.09 14.32
CA THR A 61 -0.44 -12.27 15.53
C THR A 61 -1.82 -11.59 15.54
N PRO A 62 -2.60 -11.71 16.62
CA PRO A 62 -3.88 -11.03 16.74
C PRO A 62 -3.77 -9.51 16.57
N ILE A 63 -4.76 -8.89 15.93
CA ILE A 63 -4.86 -7.44 15.76
C ILE A 63 -4.80 -6.70 17.11
N GLU A 64 -5.37 -7.30 18.16
CA GLU A 64 -5.35 -6.75 19.53
C GLU A 64 -3.93 -6.60 20.07
N GLU A 65 -3.07 -7.60 19.87
CA GLU A 65 -1.67 -7.52 20.29
C GLU A 65 -0.90 -6.46 19.49
N GLN A 66 -1.15 -6.38 18.18
CA GLN A 66 -0.57 -5.34 17.31
C GLN A 66 -0.97 -3.94 17.78
N LEU A 67 -2.25 -3.73 18.10
CA LEU A 67 -2.76 -2.46 18.62
C LEU A 67 -2.18 -2.13 20.00
N HIS A 68 -2.06 -3.09 20.91
CA HIS A 68 -1.42 -2.84 22.21
C HIS A 68 0.03 -2.36 22.07
N ALA A 69 0.78 -2.90 21.11
CA ALA A 69 2.15 -2.44 20.82
C ALA A 69 2.17 -1.01 20.27
N LEU A 70 1.21 -0.67 19.39
CA LEU A 70 1.05 0.70 18.88
C LEU A 70 0.62 1.67 19.98
N THR A 71 -0.30 1.27 20.86
CA THR A 71 -0.72 2.06 22.04
C THR A 71 0.49 2.41 22.90
N ARG A 72 1.31 1.41 23.28
CA ARG A 72 2.53 1.66 24.07
C ARG A 72 3.50 2.60 23.37
N ALA A 73 3.63 2.53 22.05
CA ALA A 73 4.50 3.43 21.29
C ALA A 73 3.97 4.86 21.26
N VAL A 74 2.64 5.04 21.20
CA VAL A 74 2.01 6.37 21.28
C VAL A 74 2.12 6.94 22.69
N ASP A 75 1.84 6.15 23.72
CA ASP A 75 1.97 6.57 25.13
C ASP A 75 3.41 6.97 25.48
N ALA A 76 4.39 6.27 24.90
CA ALA A 76 5.82 6.60 25.05
C ALA A 76 6.26 7.83 24.23
N GLY A 77 5.37 8.44 23.44
CA GLY A 77 5.68 9.58 22.58
C GLY A 77 6.51 9.25 21.34
N LYS A 78 6.77 7.97 21.07
CA LYS A 78 7.58 7.49 19.92
C LYS A 78 6.82 7.56 18.60
N VAL A 79 5.50 7.51 18.65
CA VAL A 79 4.60 7.56 17.48
C VAL A 79 3.48 8.56 17.77
N ARG A 80 3.08 9.38 16.79
CA ARG A 80 1.92 10.28 16.95
C ARG A 80 0.63 9.70 16.39
N TYR A 81 0.68 9.10 15.22
CA TYR A 81 -0.46 8.50 14.54
C TYR A 81 -0.16 7.10 14.02
N ALA A 82 -1.21 6.28 13.94
CA ALA A 82 -1.15 4.94 13.37
C ALA A 82 -1.86 4.87 12.02
N GLY A 83 -1.30 4.09 11.10
CA GLY A 83 -1.90 3.78 9.81
C GLY A 83 -1.74 2.31 9.44
N LEU A 84 -2.43 1.90 8.39
CA LEU A 84 -2.36 0.56 7.83
C LEU A 84 -1.86 0.63 6.40
N SER A 85 -1.32 -0.46 5.87
CA SER A 85 -0.87 -0.55 4.50
C SER A 85 -1.20 -1.93 3.94
N ASN A 86 -1.58 -1.96 2.67
CA ASN A 86 -1.95 -3.20 1.95
C ASN A 86 -3.08 -3.99 2.62
N GLU A 87 -3.95 -3.28 3.33
CA GLU A 87 -5.06 -3.88 4.05
C GLU A 87 -6.30 -4.06 3.17
N THR A 88 -7.22 -4.90 3.65
CA THR A 88 -8.53 -5.16 3.07
C THR A 88 -9.65 -4.50 3.91
N PRO A 89 -10.89 -4.39 3.40
CA PRO A 89 -11.98 -3.80 4.18
C PRO A 89 -12.21 -4.50 5.51
N TYR A 90 -12.10 -5.84 5.53
CA TYR A 90 -12.17 -6.62 6.76
C TYR A 90 -11.11 -6.19 7.77
N GLY A 91 -9.85 -6.05 7.35
CA GLY A 91 -8.78 -5.68 8.26
C GLY A 91 -8.96 -4.28 8.81
N VAL A 92 -9.25 -3.30 7.94
CA VAL A 92 -9.54 -1.93 8.35
C VAL A 92 -10.64 -1.89 9.41
N MET A 93 -11.80 -2.48 9.13
CA MET A 93 -12.93 -2.47 10.07
C MET A 93 -12.62 -3.27 11.34
N LYS A 94 -11.82 -4.34 11.25
CA LYS A 94 -11.44 -5.13 12.41
C LYS A 94 -10.47 -4.38 13.34
N PHE A 95 -9.51 -3.63 12.78
CA PHE A 95 -8.65 -2.74 13.55
C PHE A 95 -9.46 -1.70 14.31
N LEU A 96 -10.42 -1.04 13.65
CA LEU A 96 -11.29 -0.05 14.30
C LEU A 96 -12.12 -0.67 15.43
N GLN A 97 -12.78 -1.80 15.17
CA GLN A 97 -13.59 -2.51 16.16
C GLN A 97 -12.78 -2.93 17.40
N VAL A 98 -11.54 -3.35 17.21
CA VAL A 98 -10.66 -3.76 18.32
C VAL A 98 -10.13 -2.54 19.07
N ALA A 99 -9.76 -1.48 18.36
CA ALA A 99 -9.30 -0.22 18.95
C ALA A 99 -10.36 0.39 19.88
N ASP A 100 -11.65 0.31 19.53
CA ASP A 100 -12.77 0.79 20.37
C ASP A 100 -12.86 0.08 21.75
N ARG A 101 -12.20 -1.06 21.93
CA ARG A 101 -12.20 -1.85 23.17
C ARG A 101 -10.94 -1.65 24.00
N ILE A 102 -9.91 -1.03 23.43
CA ILE A 102 -8.62 -0.81 24.08
C ILE A 102 -8.57 0.65 24.50
N ASP A 103 -8.55 0.90 25.80
CA ASP A 103 -8.41 2.27 26.31
C ASP A 103 -7.07 2.88 25.85
N GLY A 104 -7.10 4.15 25.46
CA GLY A 104 -5.95 4.84 24.88
C GLY A 104 -5.49 4.35 23.50
N SER A 105 -6.22 3.45 22.83
CA SER A 105 -5.80 2.94 21.51
C SER A 105 -5.66 4.05 20.47
N PRO A 106 -4.58 4.02 19.65
CA PRO A 106 -4.41 5.04 18.62
C PRO A 106 -5.48 4.89 17.54
N LYS A 107 -6.03 6.02 17.10
CA LYS A 107 -6.91 6.05 15.93
C LYS A 107 -6.11 5.69 14.69
N ILE A 108 -6.64 4.74 13.91
CA ILE A 108 -6.13 4.46 12.57
C ILE A 108 -6.62 5.58 11.64
N VAL A 109 -5.70 6.39 11.12
CA VAL A 109 -6.04 7.60 10.35
C VAL A 109 -5.76 7.49 8.86
N THR A 110 -4.92 6.54 8.44
CA THR A 110 -4.50 6.39 7.04
C THR A 110 -4.46 4.94 6.60
N LEU A 111 -4.68 4.75 5.30
CA LEU A 111 -4.48 3.50 4.59
C LEU A 111 -3.56 3.72 3.40
N GLN A 112 -2.38 3.10 3.40
CA GLN A 112 -1.45 3.14 2.27
C GLN A 112 -1.66 1.94 1.35
N ASN A 113 -2.52 2.10 0.33
CA ASN A 113 -2.81 1.07 -0.66
C ASN A 113 -2.38 1.48 -2.07
N SER A 114 -2.16 0.47 -2.91
CA SER A 114 -1.85 0.65 -4.33
C SER A 114 -3.03 1.28 -5.05
N TYR A 115 -2.80 2.40 -5.72
CA TYR A 115 -3.84 3.06 -6.51
C TYR A 115 -3.26 3.72 -7.75
N SER A 116 -3.77 3.36 -8.92
CA SER A 116 -3.40 3.96 -10.19
C SER A 116 -4.49 3.76 -11.23
N LEU A 117 -4.35 4.36 -12.41
CA LEU A 117 -5.23 4.08 -13.55
C LEU A 117 -5.28 2.59 -13.92
N LEU A 118 -4.25 1.82 -13.57
CA LEU A 118 -4.17 0.37 -13.82
C LEU A 118 -4.54 -0.47 -12.58
N CYS A 119 -4.79 0.14 -11.42
CA CYS A 119 -5.09 -0.57 -10.18
C CYS A 119 -6.13 0.22 -9.39
N ARG A 120 -7.39 -0.18 -9.54
CA ARG A 120 -8.57 0.50 -8.97
C ARG A 120 -9.33 -0.33 -7.94
N THR A 121 -8.74 -1.41 -7.43
CA THR A 121 -9.36 -2.31 -6.43
C THR A 121 -9.84 -1.57 -5.18
N PHE A 122 -9.15 -0.48 -4.80
CA PHE A 122 -9.57 0.38 -3.70
C PHE A 122 -10.99 0.91 -3.88
N ASP A 123 -11.36 1.39 -5.07
CA ASP A 123 -12.67 2.01 -5.30
C ASP A 123 -13.81 1.02 -5.10
N SER A 124 -13.61 -0.24 -5.47
CA SER A 124 -14.62 -1.28 -5.40
C SER A 124 -14.80 -1.90 -4.02
N SER A 125 -13.87 -1.69 -3.09
CA SER A 125 -13.85 -2.44 -1.82
C SER A 125 -13.58 -1.59 -0.59
N LEU A 126 -12.67 -0.62 -0.68
CA LEU A 126 -12.16 0.14 0.46
C LEU A 126 -12.68 1.58 0.51
N ALA A 127 -13.11 2.14 -0.62
CA ALA A 127 -13.56 3.52 -0.68
C ALA A 127 -14.73 3.81 0.27
N GLU A 128 -15.71 2.91 0.35
CA GLU A 128 -16.88 3.05 1.23
C GLU A 128 -16.47 3.09 2.72
N CYS A 129 -15.73 2.09 3.21
CA CYS A 129 -15.33 2.07 4.61
C CYS A 129 -14.37 3.22 4.95
N CYS A 130 -13.43 3.55 4.07
CA CYS A 130 -12.52 4.68 4.29
C CYS A 130 -13.27 6.01 4.35
N HIS A 131 -14.32 6.19 3.53
CA HIS A 131 -15.17 7.38 3.58
C HIS A 131 -15.93 7.48 4.91
N HIS A 132 -16.63 6.43 5.32
CA HIS A 132 -17.42 6.42 6.55
C HIS A 132 -16.56 6.58 7.81
N GLU A 133 -15.42 5.90 7.84
CA GLU A 133 -14.52 5.87 9.00
C GLU A 133 -13.47 6.99 8.98
N ARG A 134 -13.53 7.89 7.99
CA ARG A 134 -12.62 9.03 7.82
C ARG A 134 -11.14 8.62 7.77
N ILE A 135 -10.86 7.50 7.08
CA ILE A 135 -9.50 7.00 6.86
C ILE A 135 -9.01 7.50 5.49
N PHE A 136 -7.84 8.15 5.49
CA PHE A 136 -7.31 8.75 4.26
C PHE A 136 -6.41 7.79 3.49
N LEU A 137 -6.66 7.66 2.18
CA LEU A 137 -5.81 6.89 1.28
C LEU A 137 -4.48 7.64 1.04
N LEU A 138 -3.38 6.99 1.39
CA LEU A 138 -2.03 7.34 0.94
C LEU A 138 -1.66 6.47 -0.26
N ALA A 139 -2.06 6.90 -1.46
CA ALA A 139 -1.87 6.12 -2.69
C ALA A 139 -0.38 5.90 -3.01
N TYR A 140 0.03 4.64 -3.18
CA TYR A 140 1.36 4.30 -3.68
C TYR A 140 1.32 3.70 -5.10
N SER A 141 2.47 3.72 -5.78
CA SER A 141 2.63 3.31 -7.17
C SER A 141 1.66 3.97 -8.16
N PRO A 142 1.45 5.31 -8.12
CA PRO A 142 0.51 6.00 -9.01
C PRO A 142 0.86 5.85 -10.49
N LEU A 143 2.14 5.60 -10.80
CA LEU A 143 2.64 5.37 -12.15
C LEU A 143 2.78 3.89 -12.53
N ALA A 144 2.32 2.96 -11.69
CA ALA A 144 2.42 1.51 -11.90
C ALA A 144 3.86 1.10 -12.29
N MET A 145 4.83 1.34 -11.42
CA MET A 145 6.28 1.08 -11.70
C MET A 145 6.84 1.83 -12.93
N GLY A 146 6.19 2.92 -13.33
CA GLY A 146 6.58 3.77 -14.46
C GLY A 146 5.87 3.43 -15.76
N ILE A 147 5.01 2.42 -15.80
CA ILE A 147 4.27 1.99 -17.00
C ILE A 147 3.43 3.12 -17.56
N LEU A 148 2.71 3.84 -16.69
CA LEU A 148 1.84 4.96 -17.08
C LEU A 148 2.59 6.20 -17.56
N SER A 149 3.93 6.23 -17.48
CA SER A 149 4.71 7.27 -18.15
C SER A 149 4.86 7.04 -19.66
N GLY A 150 4.51 5.86 -20.16
CA GLY A 150 4.70 5.46 -21.55
C GLY A 150 6.12 5.04 -21.92
N LYS A 151 7.10 5.17 -21.00
CA LYS A 151 8.52 4.94 -21.32
C LYS A 151 8.85 3.56 -21.89
N TYR A 152 8.10 2.52 -21.51
CA TYR A 152 8.31 1.15 -22.00
C TYR A 152 7.58 0.84 -23.33
N PHE A 153 6.93 1.84 -23.93
CA PHE A 153 6.19 1.72 -25.19
C PHE A 153 6.93 2.37 -26.37
N ALA A 154 8.14 2.89 -26.13
CA ALA A 154 9.08 3.23 -27.19
C ALA A 154 9.46 1.98 -28.00
N GLY A 155 9.87 2.18 -29.26
CA GLY A 155 10.17 1.08 -30.19
C GLY A 155 11.31 0.16 -29.73
N ASP A 156 12.19 0.65 -28.87
CA ASP A 156 13.32 -0.07 -28.25
C ASP A 156 12.96 -0.71 -26.89
N GLY A 157 11.72 -0.55 -26.41
CA GLY A 157 11.28 -1.03 -25.09
C GLY A 157 11.64 -0.09 -23.92
N GLY A 158 12.15 1.10 -24.21
CA GLY A 158 12.46 2.13 -23.22
C GLY A 158 13.86 2.05 -22.61
N PRO A 159 14.23 2.99 -21.72
CA PRO A 159 15.58 3.12 -21.20
C PRO A 159 16.07 1.87 -20.45
N GLU A 160 17.34 1.48 -20.64
CA GLU A 160 17.93 0.32 -19.97
C GLU A 160 17.93 0.45 -18.43
N ASN A 161 18.14 1.67 -17.94
CA ASN A 161 18.11 1.99 -16.51
C ASN A 161 16.69 2.16 -15.95
N ALA A 162 15.64 1.94 -16.74
CA ALA A 162 14.27 1.95 -16.24
C ALA A 162 14.03 0.75 -15.31
N ARG A 163 13.20 0.95 -14.26
CA ARG A 163 13.00 -0.04 -13.19
C ARG A 163 12.72 -1.47 -13.68
N LEU A 164 11.79 -1.63 -14.62
CA LEU A 164 11.39 -2.95 -15.14
C LEU A 164 12.43 -3.56 -16.11
N ASN A 165 13.36 -2.76 -16.62
CA ASN A 165 14.47 -3.24 -17.45
C ASN A 165 15.66 -3.65 -16.57
N LEU A 166 16.04 -2.82 -15.60
CA LEU A 166 17.16 -3.07 -14.69
C LEU A 166 16.93 -4.27 -13.75
N PHE A 167 15.69 -4.48 -13.31
CA PHE A 167 15.35 -5.49 -12.31
C PHE A 167 14.40 -6.56 -12.86
N ARG A 168 14.38 -6.76 -14.17
CA ARG A 168 13.53 -7.75 -14.84
C ARG A 168 13.67 -9.13 -14.18
N GLY A 169 12.55 -9.73 -13.78
CA GLY A 169 12.52 -11.05 -13.13
C GLY A 169 13.05 -11.07 -11.69
N ARG A 170 13.41 -9.91 -11.12
CA ARG A 170 13.80 -9.77 -9.70
C ARG A 170 12.67 -9.22 -8.83
N TYR A 171 11.56 -8.79 -9.43
CA TYR A 171 10.37 -8.27 -8.76
C TYR A 171 9.14 -9.07 -9.14
N SER A 172 9.14 -10.38 -8.87
CA SER A 172 7.99 -11.25 -9.15
C SER A 172 6.66 -10.67 -8.65
N GLU A 173 6.68 -10.01 -7.51
CA GLU A 173 5.54 -9.44 -6.79
C GLU A 173 5.06 -8.09 -7.34
N GLY A 174 5.99 -7.30 -7.90
CA GLY A 174 5.65 -6.05 -8.59
C GLY A 174 5.16 -6.32 -10.01
N GLU A 175 5.81 -7.26 -10.69
CA GLU A 175 5.47 -7.72 -12.03
C GLU A 175 4.14 -8.49 -12.05
N SER A 176 3.77 -9.20 -10.98
CA SER A 176 2.48 -9.87 -10.90
C SER A 176 1.30 -8.89 -10.87
N ARG A 177 1.44 -7.74 -10.19
CA ARG A 177 0.41 -6.69 -10.18
C ARG A 177 0.41 -5.86 -11.47
N TYR A 178 1.59 -5.51 -11.97
CA TYR A 178 1.76 -4.65 -13.14
C TYR A 178 2.49 -5.38 -14.25
N ASN A 179 1.85 -6.44 -14.76
CA ASN A 179 2.48 -7.31 -15.74
C ASN A 179 2.57 -6.62 -17.11
N LEU A 180 3.76 -6.14 -17.47
CA LEU A 180 4.00 -5.48 -18.75
C LEU A 180 3.82 -6.40 -19.96
N SER A 181 3.86 -7.73 -19.75
CA SER A 181 3.55 -8.72 -20.79
C SER A 181 2.04 -8.97 -20.95
N SER A 182 1.21 -8.53 -19.99
CA SER A 182 -0.24 -8.64 -20.08
C SER A 182 -0.80 -7.77 -21.21
N ALA A 183 -1.54 -8.39 -22.13
CA ALA A 183 -2.21 -7.70 -23.21
C ALA A 183 -3.18 -6.62 -22.69
N ALA A 184 -3.92 -6.91 -21.61
CA ALA A 184 -4.85 -5.97 -20.99
C ALA A 184 -4.12 -4.73 -20.42
N THR A 185 -3.02 -4.94 -19.68
CA THR A 185 -2.22 -3.84 -19.13
C THR A 185 -1.66 -2.95 -20.24
N ARG A 186 -1.14 -3.56 -21.31
CA ARG A 186 -0.61 -2.84 -22.48
C ARG A 186 -1.71 -2.06 -23.20
N ALA A 187 -2.86 -2.68 -23.45
CA ALA A 187 -3.99 -2.05 -24.12
C ALA A 187 -4.50 -0.85 -23.31
N ALA A 188 -4.79 -1.03 -22.02
CA ALA A 188 -5.23 0.05 -21.14
C ALA A 188 -4.22 1.20 -21.09
N THR A 189 -2.92 0.90 -20.97
CA THR A 189 -1.88 1.93 -20.96
C THR A 189 -1.87 2.73 -22.27
N ARG A 190 -1.96 2.06 -23.43
CA ARG A 190 -2.01 2.76 -24.73
C ARG A 190 -3.22 3.69 -24.82
N GLU A 191 -4.38 3.28 -24.33
CA GLU A 191 -5.57 4.16 -24.30
C GLU A 191 -5.35 5.37 -23.39
N TYR A 192 -4.72 5.22 -22.23
CA TYR A 192 -4.35 6.37 -21.39
C TYR A 192 -3.34 7.30 -22.06
N LEU A 193 -2.38 6.77 -22.82
CA LEU A 193 -1.44 7.60 -23.59
C LEU A 193 -2.17 8.40 -24.68
N LYS A 194 -3.13 7.80 -25.38
CA LYS A 194 -3.97 8.51 -26.36
C LYS A 194 -4.83 9.60 -25.71
N ILE A 195 -5.38 9.34 -24.52
CA ILE A 195 -6.12 10.36 -23.75
C ILE A 195 -5.19 11.52 -23.40
N ALA A 196 -3.97 11.23 -22.92
CA ALA A 196 -2.99 12.26 -22.59
C ALA A 196 -2.64 13.11 -23.82
N GLU A 197 -2.37 12.48 -24.96
CA GLU A 197 -2.11 13.16 -26.24
C GLU A 197 -3.30 14.03 -26.69
N LYS A 198 -4.52 13.47 -26.69
CA LYS A 198 -5.76 14.17 -27.09
C LYS A 198 -5.96 15.49 -26.33
N TYR A 199 -5.61 15.52 -25.04
CA TYR A 199 -5.80 16.69 -24.18
C TYR A 199 -4.51 17.49 -23.95
N GLY A 200 -3.41 17.19 -24.66
CA GLY A 200 -2.15 17.90 -24.50
C GLY A 200 -1.50 17.75 -23.12
N LEU A 201 -1.79 16.65 -22.41
CA LEU A 201 -1.24 16.36 -21.08
C LEU A 201 -0.01 15.47 -21.19
N HIS A 202 0.98 15.69 -20.31
CA HIS A 202 2.04 14.70 -20.13
C HIS A 202 1.45 13.43 -19.45
N PRO A 203 1.78 12.20 -19.90
CA PRO A 203 1.21 10.97 -19.34
C PRO A 203 1.34 10.83 -17.82
N VAL A 204 2.48 11.27 -17.27
CA VAL A 204 2.71 11.31 -15.82
C VAL A 204 1.71 12.24 -15.11
N SER A 205 1.42 13.41 -15.69
CA SER A 205 0.45 14.36 -15.12
C SER A 205 -0.96 13.79 -15.15
N LEU A 206 -1.36 13.12 -16.24
CA LEU A 206 -2.65 12.42 -16.31
C LEU A 206 -2.75 11.34 -15.21
N ALA A 207 -1.73 10.51 -15.06
CA ALA A 207 -1.72 9.41 -14.11
C ALA A 207 -1.74 9.86 -12.64
N ILE A 208 -1.00 10.93 -12.31
CA ILE A 208 -0.97 11.48 -10.94
C ILE A 208 -2.22 12.32 -10.67
N GLY A 209 -2.71 13.10 -11.63
CA GLY A 209 -3.91 13.94 -11.48
C GLY A 209 -5.18 13.13 -11.20
N ASN A 210 -5.27 11.88 -11.70
CA ASN A 210 -6.38 10.98 -11.41
C ASN A 210 -6.54 10.67 -9.90
N GLN A 211 -5.48 10.81 -9.10
CA GLN A 211 -5.51 10.56 -7.66
C GLN A 211 -6.34 11.60 -6.90
N SER A 212 -6.45 12.81 -7.43
CA SER A 212 -7.17 13.92 -6.79
C SER A 212 -8.68 13.89 -7.06
N LEU A 213 -9.12 13.16 -8.08
CA LEU A 213 -10.53 13.07 -8.50
C LEU A 213 -11.38 12.16 -7.62
N THR A 214 -10.77 11.41 -6.69
CA THR A 214 -11.49 10.65 -5.65
C THR A 214 -11.96 11.54 -4.49
N ARG A 215 -11.62 12.83 -4.48
CA ARG A 215 -12.24 13.82 -3.58
C ARG A 215 -13.56 14.32 -4.18
N GLY A 216 -14.60 13.51 -4.08
CA GLY A 216 -15.97 13.98 -4.17
C GLY A 216 -16.45 14.43 -2.79
N GLY A 217 -16.59 15.75 -2.60
CA GLY A 217 -17.47 16.39 -1.61
C GLY A 217 -17.06 16.30 -0.12
N GLN A 218 -16.59 17.40 0.43
CA GLN A 218 -17.11 17.89 1.71
C GLN A 218 -18.24 18.87 1.41
#